data_AF-A0A060CLI4-F1
#
_entry.id   AF-A0A060CLI4-F1
#
_cell.length_a   1.000
_cell.length_b   1.000
_cell.length_c   1.000
_cell.angle_alpha   90.00
_cell.angle_beta   90.00
_cell.angle_gamma   90.00
#
_symmetry.space_group_name_H-M   'P 1'
#
loop_
_entity.id
_entity.type
_entity.pdbx_description
1 polymer ?
#
loop_
_entity_poly.entity_id
_entity_poly.type
_entity_poly.pdbx_seq_one_letter_code
_entity_poly.pdbx_strand_id
1 'polypeptide(L)'
;DYAAKRHVEIIPEIDMPGHMLAAIHAYPYLTDAENAGWGKVFSTPLNPCKDEVYTFVENVLSEIINLFPSPYIHIGADEVDKTAWSKSELCNTFMKEKGIKDYDELQTYFVHKVADFVRSKGKKVITWDDAIDGELDPSINVMYWRGWVHTSLPKAARNGNPVIMSPTNPL
;
A
#
# COMPACT_ATOMS: atom_id res chain seq x y z
N ASP A 1 -22.92 11.17 -5.04
CA ASP A 1 -24.22 11.77 -4.62
C ASP A 1 -25.18 10.88 -3.86
N TYR A 2 -25.49 9.66 -4.34
CA TYR A 2 -26.51 8.80 -3.70
C TYR A 2 -26.20 8.48 -2.23
N ALA A 3 -24.95 8.13 -1.92
CA ALA A 3 -24.46 7.82 -0.57
C ALA A 3 -24.44 9.06 0.34
N ALA A 4 -23.97 10.21 -0.19
CA ALA A 4 -23.93 11.47 0.55
C ALA A 4 -25.31 11.93 1.04
N LYS A 5 -26.37 11.74 0.22
CA LYS A 5 -27.77 12.01 0.63
C LYS A 5 -28.25 11.14 1.80
N ARG A 6 -27.50 10.11 2.17
CA ARG A 6 -27.75 9.19 3.28
C ARG A 6 -26.70 9.30 4.38
N HIS A 7 -25.87 10.35 4.35
CA HIS A 7 -24.77 10.54 5.30
C HIS A 7 -23.75 9.39 5.29
N VAL A 8 -23.62 8.68 4.16
CA VAL A 8 -22.61 7.65 3.95
C VAL A 8 -21.49 8.25 3.10
N GLU A 9 -20.28 8.25 3.66
CA GLU A 9 -19.06 8.60 2.95
C GLU A 9 -18.51 7.38 2.21
N ILE A 10 -18.03 7.60 0.97
CA ILE A 10 -17.38 6.55 0.19
C ILE A 10 -15.89 6.86 0.15
N ILE A 11 -15.10 5.95 0.71
CA ILE A 11 -13.64 6.00 0.70
C ILE A 11 -13.16 4.97 -0.33
N PRO A 12 -12.50 5.38 -1.43
CA PRO A 12 -12.01 4.44 -2.42
C PRO A 12 -10.75 3.72 -1.91
N GLU A 13 -10.61 2.47 -2.32
CA GLU A 13 -9.39 1.67 -2.15
C GLU A 13 -8.79 1.32 -3.49
N ILE A 14 -7.49 1.57 -3.63
CA ILE A 14 -6.66 1.04 -4.71
C ILE A 14 -5.49 0.34 -4.05
N ASP A 15 -5.60 -0.99 -3.94
CA ASP A 15 -4.66 -1.80 -3.19
C ASP A 15 -3.30 -1.92 -3.90
N MET A 16 -2.23 -1.55 -3.20
CA MET A 16 -0.87 -1.51 -3.71
C MET A 16 0.17 -1.63 -2.58
N PRO A 17 1.37 -2.19 -2.83
CA PRO A 17 1.85 -2.73 -4.10
C PRO A 17 1.41 -4.18 -4.36
N GLY A 18 0.81 -4.86 -3.37
CA GLY A 18 0.18 -6.17 -3.51
C GLY A 18 -1.09 -6.11 -4.36
N HIS A 19 -1.75 -7.25 -4.59
CA HIS A 19 -3.07 -7.37 -5.26
C HIS A 19 -3.22 -6.72 -6.64
N MET A 20 -2.11 -6.34 -7.29
CA MET A 20 -2.11 -5.61 -8.58
C MET A 20 -1.98 -6.52 -9.81
N LEU A 21 -2.22 -7.82 -9.69
CA LEU A 21 -1.99 -8.77 -10.79
C LEU A 21 -2.80 -8.43 -12.06
N ALA A 22 -4.04 -7.94 -11.92
CA ALA A 22 -4.85 -7.50 -13.06
C ALA A 22 -4.21 -6.31 -13.79
N ALA A 23 -3.68 -5.33 -13.04
CA ALA A 23 -2.97 -4.19 -13.61
C ALA A 23 -1.65 -4.65 -14.26
N ILE A 24 -0.90 -5.56 -13.62
CA ILE A 24 0.34 -6.11 -14.17
C ILE A 24 0.10 -6.87 -15.47
N HIS A 25 -0.99 -7.65 -15.58
CA HIS A 25 -1.33 -8.31 -16.85
C HIS A 25 -1.67 -7.33 -17.98
N ALA A 26 -2.32 -6.21 -17.66
CA ALA A 26 -2.60 -5.15 -18.64
C ALA A 26 -1.36 -4.31 -18.97
N TYR A 27 -0.47 -4.13 -17.99
CA TYR A 27 0.73 -3.30 -18.05
C TYR A 27 1.94 -4.07 -17.50
N PRO A 28 2.54 -4.99 -18.29
CA PRO A 28 3.60 -5.88 -17.80
C PRO A 28 4.86 -5.15 -17.30
N TYR A 29 5.07 -3.90 -17.72
CA TYR A 29 6.19 -3.08 -17.25
C TYR A 29 6.11 -2.70 -15.77
N LEU A 30 4.98 -2.91 -15.10
CA LEU A 30 4.80 -2.59 -13.67
C LEU A 30 5.58 -3.51 -12.72
N THR A 31 6.14 -4.59 -13.25
CA THR A 31 7.07 -5.47 -12.55
C THR A 31 8.25 -5.81 -13.47
N ASP A 32 9.24 -6.49 -12.95
CA ASP A 32 10.32 -7.13 -13.71
C ASP A 32 10.34 -8.65 -13.53
N ALA A 33 9.33 -9.21 -12.85
CA ALA A 33 9.15 -10.65 -12.77
C ALA A 33 8.80 -11.24 -14.15
N GLU A 34 9.60 -12.19 -14.63
CA GLU A 34 9.40 -12.84 -15.94
C GLU A 34 8.06 -13.55 -16.07
N ASN A 35 7.56 -14.14 -14.97
CA ASN A 35 6.28 -14.85 -14.91
C ASN A 35 5.43 -14.24 -13.79
N ALA A 36 4.91 -13.02 -14.03
CA ALA A 36 3.99 -12.39 -13.11
C ALA A 36 2.75 -13.29 -12.91
N GLY A 37 2.43 -13.58 -11.65
CA GLY A 37 1.38 -14.53 -11.32
C GLY A 37 1.24 -14.73 -9.82
N TRP A 38 0.48 -15.77 -9.46
CA TRP A 38 0.36 -16.20 -8.06
C TRP A 38 1.62 -16.91 -7.58
N GLY A 39 2.15 -16.46 -6.44
CA GLY A 39 3.14 -17.18 -5.65
C GLY A 39 2.48 -18.25 -4.78
N LYS A 40 3.12 -18.61 -3.67
CA LYS A 40 2.57 -19.62 -2.74
C LYS A 40 1.32 -19.13 -2.02
N VAL A 41 1.28 -17.85 -1.67
CA VAL A 41 0.20 -17.25 -0.87
C VAL A 41 -0.34 -16.00 -1.55
N PHE A 42 0.55 -15.13 -2.06
CA PHE A 42 0.15 -13.86 -2.67
C PHE A 42 0.66 -13.72 -4.11
N SER A 43 0.07 -12.80 -4.85
CA SER A 43 0.44 -12.52 -6.23
C SER A 43 1.67 -11.63 -6.34
N THR A 44 2.29 -11.63 -7.52
CA THR A 44 3.42 -10.76 -7.86
C THR A 44 3.04 -9.30 -7.62
N PRO A 45 3.75 -8.55 -6.77
CA PRO A 45 3.46 -7.15 -6.51
C PRO A 45 4.06 -6.23 -7.58
N LEU A 46 3.66 -4.96 -7.53
CA LEU A 46 4.37 -3.88 -8.23
C LEU A 46 5.84 -3.83 -7.79
N ASN A 47 6.74 -3.41 -8.70
CA ASN A 47 8.14 -3.22 -8.36
C ASN A 47 8.40 -1.76 -7.88
N PRO A 48 8.68 -1.53 -6.58
CA PRO A 48 8.87 -0.19 -6.02
C PRO A 48 10.18 0.49 -6.44
N CYS A 49 11.03 -0.22 -7.17
CA CYS A 49 12.34 0.24 -7.62
C CYS A 49 12.27 0.81 -9.06
N LYS A 50 11.08 0.85 -9.67
CA LYS A 50 10.81 1.36 -11.02
C LYS A 50 10.07 2.69 -10.97
N ASP A 51 10.58 3.72 -11.65
CA ASP A 51 9.94 5.04 -11.68
C ASP A 51 8.61 5.04 -12.46
N GLU A 52 8.47 4.17 -13.46
CA GLU A 52 7.25 4.01 -14.25
C GLU A 52 6.08 3.48 -13.41
N VAL A 53 6.37 2.71 -12.35
CA VAL A 53 5.36 2.25 -11.40
C VAL A 53 4.73 3.42 -10.66
N TYR A 54 5.55 4.39 -10.22
CA TYR A 54 5.03 5.59 -9.57
C TYR A 54 4.24 6.46 -10.53
N THR A 55 4.70 6.61 -11.77
CA THR A 55 3.92 7.32 -12.80
C THR A 55 2.54 6.70 -13.02
N PHE A 56 2.47 5.36 -13.11
CA PHE A 56 1.21 4.65 -13.22
C PHE A 56 0.31 4.86 -12.00
N VAL A 57 0.86 4.67 -10.80
CA VAL A 57 0.12 4.83 -9.52
C VAL A 57 -0.42 6.24 -9.37
N GLU A 58 0.40 7.27 -9.62
CA GLU A 58 0.01 8.67 -9.51
C GLU A 58 -1.08 9.06 -10.52
N ASN A 59 -1.03 8.51 -11.73
CA ASN A 59 -2.08 8.73 -12.73
C ASN A 59 -3.41 8.11 -12.30
N VAL A 60 -3.40 6.84 -11.85
CA VAL A 60 -4.61 6.17 -11.35
C VAL A 60 -5.17 6.91 -10.14
N LEU A 61 -4.33 7.21 -9.16
CA LEU A 61 -4.75 7.92 -7.94
C LEU A 61 -5.24 9.33 -8.23
N SER A 62 -4.68 10.03 -9.23
CA SER A 62 -5.20 11.35 -9.64
C SER A 62 -6.66 11.28 -10.08
N GLU A 63 -7.01 10.30 -10.92
CA GLU A 63 -8.38 10.11 -11.39
C GLU A 63 -9.32 9.77 -10.23
N ILE A 64 -8.91 8.86 -9.34
CA ILE A 64 -9.68 8.47 -8.16
C ILE A 64 -9.86 9.66 -7.20
N ILE A 65 -8.80 10.40 -6.90
CA ILE A 65 -8.84 11.58 -6.01
C ILE A 65 -9.78 12.65 -6.55
N ASN A 66 -9.82 12.85 -7.87
CA ASN A 66 -10.72 13.81 -8.52
C ASN A 66 -12.18 13.35 -8.48
N LEU A 67 -12.43 12.04 -8.54
CA LEU A 67 -13.77 11.46 -8.56
C LEU A 67 -14.41 11.41 -7.16
N PHE A 68 -13.62 11.13 -6.12
CA PHE A 68 -14.13 10.90 -4.77
C PHE A 68 -13.89 12.13 -3.84
N PRO A 69 -14.97 12.73 -3.29
CA PRO A 69 -14.85 13.91 -2.45
C PRO A 69 -14.26 13.64 -1.07
N SER A 70 -14.21 12.36 -0.64
CA SER A 70 -13.67 11.97 0.66
C SER A 70 -12.27 12.54 0.88
N PRO A 71 -11.91 13.00 2.10
CA PRO A 71 -10.55 13.39 2.39
C PRO A 71 -9.62 12.18 2.57
N TYR A 72 -10.12 10.94 2.49
CA TYR A 72 -9.34 9.73 2.65
C TYR A 72 -9.18 8.96 1.34
N ILE A 73 -8.04 8.32 1.18
CA ILE A 73 -7.75 7.31 0.15
C ILE A 73 -7.15 6.10 0.86
N HIS A 74 -7.72 4.91 0.62
CA HIS A 74 -7.12 3.66 1.06
C HIS A 74 -6.16 3.15 -0.02
N ILE A 75 -4.92 2.84 0.37
CA ILE A 75 -3.89 2.34 -0.56
C ILE A 75 -3.55 0.87 -0.33
N GLY A 76 -4.30 0.19 0.54
CA GLY A 76 -4.11 -1.23 0.84
C GLY A 76 -2.83 -1.47 1.62
N ALA A 77 -1.85 -2.09 0.95
CA ALA A 77 -0.52 -2.46 1.44
C ALA A 77 -0.49 -3.70 2.35
N ASP A 78 -1.48 -4.57 2.21
CA ASP A 78 -1.51 -5.92 2.78
C ASP A 78 -0.86 -6.96 1.85
N GLU A 79 -0.55 -8.12 2.43
CA GLU A 79 -0.36 -9.37 1.68
C GLU A 79 0.64 -9.28 0.50
N VAL A 80 1.76 -8.59 0.72
CA VAL A 80 2.78 -8.36 -0.33
C VAL A 80 3.78 -9.52 -0.44
N ASP A 81 3.85 -10.19 -1.59
CA ASP A 81 4.89 -11.20 -1.88
C ASP A 81 6.24 -10.56 -2.22
N LYS A 82 7.04 -10.31 -1.17
CA LYS A 82 8.40 -9.72 -1.26
C LYS A 82 9.41 -10.60 -2.00
N THR A 83 9.10 -11.87 -2.30
CA THR A 83 10.03 -12.77 -3.00
C THR A 83 10.28 -12.37 -4.45
N ALA A 84 9.38 -11.60 -5.07
CA ALA A 84 9.60 -11.03 -6.40
C ALA A 84 10.74 -10.00 -6.36
N TRP A 85 10.74 -9.11 -5.36
CA TRP A 85 11.76 -8.08 -5.21
C TRP A 85 13.13 -8.64 -4.89
N SER A 86 13.21 -9.77 -4.16
CA SER A 86 14.49 -10.38 -3.86
C SER A 86 15.20 -10.99 -5.07
N LYS A 87 14.44 -11.33 -6.11
CA LYS A 87 14.96 -11.82 -7.39
C LYS A 87 15.27 -10.68 -8.37
N SER A 88 14.89 -9.45 -8.07
CA SER A 88 15.10 -8.28 -8.92
C SER A 88 16.49 -7.68 -8.69
N GLU A 89 17.35 -7.70 -9.72
CA GLU A 89 18.66 -7.02 -9.66
C GLU A 89 18.50 -5.50 -9.46
N LEU A 90 17.45 -4.92 -10.07
CA LEU A 90 17.10 -3.53 -9.92
C LEU A 90 16.82 -3.19 -8.46
N CYS A 91 15.97 -3.96 -7.77
CA CYS A 91 15.68 -3.70 -6.37
C CYS A 91 16.87 -3.95 -5.45
N ASN A 92 17.67 -4.99 -5.72
CA ASN A 92 18.89 -5.24 -4.95
C ASN A 92 19.90 -4.08 -5.06
N THR A 93 20.02 -3.47 -6.25
CA THR A 93 20.88 -2.29 -6.45
C THR A 93 20.28 -1.05 -5.78
N PHE A 94 18.99 -0.80 -6.01
CA PHE A 94 18.26 0.32 -5.43
C PHE A 94 18.34 0.35 -3.90
N MET A 95 18.13 -0.80 -3.25
CA MET A 95 18.22 -0.92 -1.79
C MET A 95 19.62 -0.58 -1.27
N LYS A 96 20.68 -1.04 -1.94
CA LYS A 96 22.06 -0.71 -1.56
C LYS A 96 22.35 0.78 -1.68
N GLU A 97 21.92 1.41 -2.77
CA GLU A 97 22.13 2.84 -3.01
C GLU A 97 21.38 3.72 -2.02
N LYS A 98 20.18 3.28 -1.62
CA LYS A 98 19.32 4.01 -0.67
C LYS A 98 19.57 3.65 0.79
N GLY A 99 20.39 2.64 1.07
CA GLY A 99 20.62 2.14 2.43
C GLY A 99 19.42 1.44 3.06
N ILE A 100 18.51 0.89 2.24
CA ILE A 100 17.35 0.11 2.68
C ILE A 100 17.83 -1.28 3.10
N LYS A 101 17.51 -1.68 4.33
CA LYS A 101 18.06 -2.86 5.02
C LYS A 101 17.38 -4.16 4.61
N ASP A 102 16.07 -4.11 4.40
CA ASP A 102 15.24 -5.26 4.08
C ASP A 102 14.02 -4.89 3.22
N TYR A 103 13.27 -5.92 2.81
CA TYR A 103 12.10 -5.74 1.96
C TYR A 103 10.87 -5.17 2.67
N ASP A 104 10.85 -5.17 4.01
CA ASP A 104 9.79 -4.51 4.79
C ASP A 104 10.01 -2.99 4.75
N GLU A 105 11.27 -2.55 4.87
CA GLU A 105 11.67 -1.16 4.66
C GLU A 105 11.49 -0.72 3.20
N LEU A 106 11.68 -1.62 2.22
CA LEU A 106 11.36 -1.32 0.81
C LEU A 106 9.85 -1.12 0.58
N GLN A 107 9.01 -1.95 1.19
CA GLN A 107 7.56 -1.74 1.16
C GLN A 107 7.18 -0.42 1.83
N THR A 108 7.81 -0.11 2.96
CA THR A 108 7.61 1.16 3.68
C THR A 108 7.97 2.36 2.82
N TYR A 109 9.10 2.29 2.10
CA TYR A 109 9.52 3.31 1.12
C TYR A 109 8.44 3.54 0.04
N PHE A 110 7.87 2.47 -0.51
CA PHE A 110 6.78 2.58 -1.48
C PHE A 110 5.54 3.25 -0.87
N VAL A 111 5.11 2.79 0.30
CA VAL A 111 3.95 3.33 1.03
C VAL A 111 4.15 4.83 1.31
N HIS A 112 5.33 5.25 1.77
CA HIS A 112 5.61 6.66 2.03
C HIS A 112 5.59 7.51 0.77
N LYS A 113 6.20 7.03 -0.33
CA LYS A 113 6.21 7.78 -1.61
C LYS A 113 4.79 7.96 -2.16
N VAL A 114 3.95 6.94 -2.09
CA VAL A 114 2.53 7.03 -2.47
C VAL A 114 1.77 7.95 -1.50
N ALA A 115 2.04 7.84 -0.20
CA ALA A 115 1.41 8.67 0.81
C ALA A 115 1.73 10.16 0.63
N ASP A 116 2.98 10.49 0.30
CA ASP A 116 3.41 11.85 -0.04
C ASP A 116 2.64 12.42 -1.23
N PHE A 117 2.47 11.62 -2.28
CA PHE A 117 1.65 12.01 -3.42
C PHE A 117 0.20 12.29 -3.01
N VAL A 118 -0.43 11.38 -2.28
CA VAL A 118 -1.82 11.56 -1.80
C VAL A 118 -1.96 12.80 -0.91
N ARG A 119 -0.99 13.04 -0.01
CA ARG A 119 -0.93 14.25 0.84
C ARG A 119 -0.76 15.52 0.02
N SER A 120 0.03 15.49 -1.05
CA SER A 120 0.19 16.64 -1.95
C SER A 120 -1.12 17.06 -2.62
N LYS A 121 -2.09 16.15 -2.72
CA LYS A 121 -3.46 16.42 -3.20
C LYS A 121 -4.44 16.82 -2.09
N GLY A 122 -3.95 17.07 -0.86
CA GLY A 122 -4.76 17.46 0.28
C GLY A 122 -5.59 16.32 0.90
N LYS A 123 -5.23 15.07 0.62
CA LYS A 123 -5.91 13.87 1.13
C LYS A 123 -5.09 13.20 2.24
N LYS A 124 -5.74 12.35 3.02
CA LYS A 124 -5.18 11.50 4.07
C LYS A 124 -5.15 10.06 3.59
N VAL A 125 -4.17 9.30 4.07
CA VAL A 125 -3.94 7.92 3.64
C VAL A 125 -4.46 6.95 4.70
N ILE A 126 -5.04 5.85 4.24
CA ILE A 126 -5.36 4.68 5.04
C ILE A 126 -4.60 3.48 4.45
N THR A 127 -4.01 2.65 5.31
CA THR A 127 -3.40 1.36 4.94
C THR A 127 -3.99 0.25 5.81
N TRP A 128 -3.89 -0.99 5.36
CA TRP A 128 -4.03 -2.15 6.25
C TRP A 128 -2.87 -2.22 7.26
N ASP A 129 -3.05 -2.99 8.33
CA ASP A 129 -2.07 -3.05 9.42
C ASP A 129 -0.76 -3.77 9.06
N ASP A 130 -0.68 -4.45 7.92
CA ASP A 130 0.57 -5.00 7.36
C ASP A 130 1.63 -3.93 7.08
N ALA A 131 1.21 -2.70 6.73
CA ALA A 131 2.12 -1.59 6.45
C ALA A 131 2.97 -1.18 7.68
N ILE A 132 2.57 -1.55 8.89
CA ILE A 132 3.31 -1.22 10.11
C ILE A 132 4.49 -2.17 10.36
N ASP A 133 4.72 -3.18 9.52
CA ASP A 133 5.82 -4.12 9.73
C ASP A 133 7.18 -3.38 9.68
N GLY A 134 7.30 -2.36 8.81
CA GLY A 134 8.39 -1.36 8.84
C GLY A 134 8.07 -0.10 9.67
N GLU A 135 8.86 0.97 9.48
CA GLU A 135 8.69 2.26 10.18
C GLU A 135 7.65 3.15 9.48
N LEU A 136 6.38 3.01 9.84
CA LEU A 136 5.28 3.76 9.22
C LEU A 136 5.20 5.22 9.75
N ASP A 137 4.93 6.18 8.86
CA ASP A 137 4.65 7.58 9.23
C ASP A 137 3.45 7.63 10.19
N PRO A 138 3.57 8.28 11.37
CA PRO A 138 2.51 8.29 12.38
C PRO A 138 1.24 9.03 11.95
N SER A 139 1.28 9.82 10.87
CA SER A 139 0.11 10.49 10.30
C SER A 139 -0.78 9.57 9.43
N ILE A 140 -0.29 8.39 9.06
CA ILE A 140 -1.05 7.41 8.27
C ILE A 140 -2.09 6.73 9.17
N ASN A 141 -3.33 6.62 8.68
CA ASN A 141 -4.38 5.90 9.39
C ASN A 141 -4.23 4.40 9.13
N VAL A 142 -4.27 3.58 10.18
CA VAL A 142 -4.07 2.14 10.09
C VAL A 142 -5.41 1.43 10.29
N MET A 143 -5.82 0.60 9.34
CA MET A 143 -6.98 -0.27 9.46
C MET A 143 -6.55 -1.65 9.93
N TYR A 144 -6.95 -2.03 11.14
CA TYR A 144 -6.54 -3.27 11.79
C TYR A 144 -7.49 -4.41 11.47
N TRP A 145 -7.04 -5.39 10.70
CA TRP A 145 -7.83 -6.54 10.27
C TRP A 145 -7.28 -7.88 10.76
N ARG A 146 -5.96 -7.97 10.96
CA ARG A 146 -5.26 -9.18 11.42
C ARG A 146 -5.49 -9.43 12.91
N GLY A 147 -6.72 -9.82 13.28
CA GLY A 147 -7.14 -10.08 14.66
C GLY A 147 -6.28 -11.12 15.39
N TRP A 148 -5.58 -11.99 14.65
CA TRP A 148 -4.62 -12.96 15.18
C TRP A 148 -3.21 -12.38 15.42
N VAL A 149 -2.88 -11.22 14.86
CA VAL A 149 -1.62 -10.50 15.09
C VAL A 149 -1.85 -9.46 16.18
N HIS A 150 -1.89 -9.91 17.42
CA HIS A 150 -2.20 -9.07 18.59
C HIS A 150 -1.16 -7.95 18.84
N THR A 151 0.00 -8.02 18.20
CA THR A 151 1.06 -7.00 18.30
C THR A 151 0.83 -5.79 17.39
N SER A 152 0.04 -5.93 16.32
CA SER A 152 -0.16 -4.86 15.34
C SER A 152 -0.83 -3.63 15.94
N LEU A 153 -1.97 -3.83 16.61
CA LEU A 153 -2.75 -2.74 17.20
C LEU A 153 -1.93 -1.94 18.24
N PRO A 154 -1.25 -2.56 19.23
CA PRO A 154 -0.35 -1.85 20.14
C PRO A 154 0.82 -1.16 19.43
N LYS A 155 1.39 -1.73 18.36
CA LYS A 155 2.48 -1.12 17.60
C LYS A 155 2.03 0.17 16.92
N ALA A 156 0.91 0.13 16.19
CA ALA A 156 0.33 1.31 15.54
C ALA A 156 -0.05 2.40 16.56
N ALA A 157 -0.72 2.02 17.65
CA ALA A 157 -1.14 2.96 18.69
C ALA A 157 0.05 3.63 19.40
N ARG A 158 1.12 2.89 19.71
CA ARG A 158 2.34 3.45 20.33
C ARG A 158 3.13 4.34 19.39
N ASN A 159 3.10 4.05 18.08
CA ASN A 159 3.72 4.89 17.07
C ASN A 159 2.94 6.21 16.86
N GLY A 160 1.69 6.30 17.33
CA GLY A 160 0.84 7.49 17.22
C GLY A 160 -0.11 7.47 16.03
N ASN A 161 -0.18 6.36 15.29
CA ASN A 161 -1.11 6.20 14.19
C ASN A 161 -2.57 6.18 14.69
N PRO A 162 -3.50 6.91 14.03
CA PRO A 162 -4.93 6.66 14.20
C PRO A 162 -5.28 5.24 13.73
N VAL A 163 -6.14 4.55 14.48
CA VAL A 163 -6.52 3.17 14.15
C VAL A 163 -8.02 3.03 13.89
N ILE A 164 -8.37 2.31 12.83
CA ILE A 164 -9.72 1.88 12.47
C ILE A 164 -9.82 0.38 12.74
N MET A 165 -10.79 -0.04 13.54
CA MET A 165 -10.94 -1.45 13.95
C MET A 165 -11.80 -2.22 12.95
N SER A 166 -11.20 -3.18 12.24
CA SER A 166 -11.87 -4.09 11.30
C SER A 166 -11.44 -5.56 11.50
N PRO A 167 -11.28 -6.07 12.74
CA PRO A 167 -10.69 -7.39 12.96
C PRO A 167 -11.57 -8.51 12.40
N THR A 168 -10.93 -9.48 11.74
CA THR A 168 -11.55 -10.67 11.13
C THR A 168 -12.30 -11.57 12.11
N ASN A 169 -11.97 -11.50 13.41
CA ASN A 169 -12.72 -12.13 14.48
C ASN A 169 -13.15 -11.06 15.50
N PRO A 170 -14.35 -11.19 16.11
CA PRO A 170 -14.71 -10.34 17.24
C PRO A 170 -13.65 -10.50 18.35
N LEU A 171 -13.25 -9.38 18.93
CA LEU A 171 -12.30 -9.29 20.04
C LEU A 171 -12.76 -10.07 21.27
#